data_AF-E4XUK4-F1
#
_entry.id   AF-E4XUK4-F1
#
_cell.length_a   1.000
_cell.length_b   1.000
_cell.length_c   1.000
_cell.angle_alpha   90.00
_cell.angle_beta   90.00
_cell.angle_gamma   90.00
#
_symmetry.space_group_name_H-M   'P 1'
#
loop_
_entity.id
_entity.type
_entity.pdbx_description
1 polymer ?
#
loop_
_entity_poly.entity_id
_entity_poly.type
_entity_poly.pdbx_seq_one_letter_code
_entity_poly.pdbx_strand_id
1 'polypeptide(L)'
;MKTFDLYEPHFKRTFLHVKDVARAFLYAIQHYTSMQGQAYNVGDESMNLTKMEVAKLIEANVEGCNITEGKGTDADKRDYEVSYQKIKKLGHQTVTVTVEQGIKELLKIIPHLSESELKIMKNV
;
A
#
# COMPACT_ATOMS: atom_id res chain seq x y z
N MET A 1 8.25 16.20 18.38
CA MET A 1 7.26 15.16 18.08
C MET A 1 6.26 15.72 17.08
N LYS A 2 6.10 15.09 15.92
CA LYS A 2 5.07 15.46 14.95
C LYS A 2 3.87 14.52 15.16
N THR A 3 2.72 15.11 15.48
CA THR A 3 1.47 14.37 15.67
C THR A 3 0.67 14.40 14.38
N PHE A 4 0.10 13.26 13.99
CA PHE A 4 -0.76 13.13 12.81
C PHE A 4 -2.10 12.53 13.22
N ASP A 5 -3.18 13.25 12.93
CA ASP A 5 -4.54 12.78 13.14
C ASP A 5 -4.98 11.88 11.97
N LEU A 6 -5.35 10.64 12.29
CA LEU A 6 -5.87 9.66 11.36
C LEU A 6 -7.40 9.62 11.43
N TYR A 7 -8.06 9.91 10.32
CA TYR A 7 -9.52 9.83 10.20
C TYR A 7 -9.97 8.45 9.74
N GLU A 8 -11.14 7.99 10.19
CA GLU A 8 -11.73 6.68 9.87
C GLU A 8 -10.70 5.53 9.98
N PRO A 9 -10.03 5.37 11.13
CA PRO A 9 -8.84 4.51 11.29
C PRO A 9 -9.09 3.03 10.97
N HIS A 10 -10.32 2.57 11.13
CA HIS A 10 -10.73 1.18 10.90
C HIS A 10 -11.03 0.86 9.42
N PHE A 11 -11.13 1.87 8.54
CA PHE A 11 -11.39 1.62 7.13
C PHE A 11 -10.23 0.86 6.49
N LYS A 12 -10.57 -0.16 5.71
CA LYS A 12 -9.60 -1.01 5.02
C LYS A 12 -9.16 -0.41 3.70
N ARG A 13 -7.89 -0.67 3.40
CA ARG A 13 -7.25 -0.44 2.12
C ARG A 13 -6.50 -1.70 1.74
N THR A 14 -6.05 -1.74 0.51
CA THR A 14 -5.10 -2.76 0.06
C THR A 14 -3.84 -2.11 -0.47
N PHE A 15 -2.72 -2.75 -0.21
CA PHE A 15 -1.39 -2.24 -0.51
C PHE A 15 -0.65 -3.22 -1.42
N LEU A 16 0.09 -2.67 -2.38
CA LEU A 16 0.92 -3.46 -3.28
C LEU A 16 2.18 -2.68 -3.61
N HIS A 17 3.32 -3.35 -3.47
CA HIS A 17 4.60 -2.75 -3.82
C HIS A 17 4.75 -2.63 -5.35
N VAL A 18 5.33 -1.54 -5.84
CA VAL A 18 5.49 -1.29 -7.29
C VAL A 18 6.28 -2.39 -8.02
N LYS A 19 7.25 -3.02 -7.34
CA LYS A 19 7.97 -4.19 -7.89
C LYS A 19 7.04 -5.39 -8.13
N ASP A 20 6.07 -5.60 -7.25
CA ASP A 20 5.09 -6.68 -7.37
C ASP A 20 4.06 -6.36 -8.46
N VAL A 21 3.71 -5.09 -8.68
CA VAL A 21 2.94 -4.65 -9.87
C VAL A 21 3.68 -5.02 -11.16
N ALA A 22 4.98 -4.68 -11.25
CA ALA A 22 5.78 -4.99 -12.44
C ALA A 22 5.88 -6.51 -12.69
N ARG A 23 6.06 -7.30 -11.63
CA ARG A 23 6.03 -8.78 -11.70
C ARG A 23 4.70 -9.31 -12.21
N ALA A 24 3.58 -8.71 -11.81
CA ALA A 24 2.26 -9.11 -12.27
C ALA A 24 2.06 -8.82 -13.77
N PHE A 25 2.57 -7.70 -14.28
CA PHE A 25 2.57 -7.46 -15.73
C PHE A 25 3.41 -8.47 -16.50
N LEU A 26 4.62 -8.78 -16.00
CA LEU A 26 5.46 -9.81 -16.62
C LEU A 26 4.75 -11.17 -16.64
N TYR A 27 4.11 -11.53 -15.53
CA TYR A 27 3.32 -12.76 -15.42
C TYR A 27 2.17 -12.78 -16.44
N ALA A 28 1.44 -11.67 -16.59
CA ALA A 28 0.35 -11.58 -17.56
C ALA A 28 0.82 -11.75 -19.02
N ILE A 29 2.01 -11.22 -19.35
CA ILE A 29 2.62 -11.39 -20.67
C ILE A 29 2.99 -12.86 -20.90
N GLN A 30 3.64 -13.50 -19.91
CA GLN A 30 4.06 -14.89 -19.99
C GLN A 30 2.88 -15.87 -20.06
N HIS A 31 1.73 -15.50 -19.49
CA HIS A 31 0.53 -16.33 -19.41
C HIS A 31 -0.65 -15.78 -20.22
N TYR A 32 -0.36 -14.97 -21.27
CA TYR A 32 -1.36 -14.22 -22.03
C TYR A 32 -2.55 -15.07 -22.48
N THR A 33 -2.31 -16.24 -23.07
CA THR A 33 -3.38 -17.12 -23.58
C THR A 33 -4.42 -17.49 -22.52
N SER A 34 -3.99 -17.67 -21.26
CA SER A 34 -4.86 -18.01 -20.13
C SER A 34 -5.49 -16.77 -19.46
N MET A 35 -4.88 -15.60 -19.63
CA MET A 35 -5.29 -14.36 -18.95
C MET A 35 -6.05 -13.38 -19.85
N GLN A 36 -5.98 -13.53 -21.17
CA GLN A 36 -6.60 -12.62 -22.13
C GLN A 36 -8.12 -12.48 -21.92
N GLY A 37 -8.64 -11.26 -22.12
CA GLY A 37 -10.07 -10.96 -22.01
C GLY A 37 -10.62 -10.98 -20.58
N GLN A 38 -9.76 -10.96 -19.55
CA GLN A 38 -10.16 -11.06 -18.15
C GLN A 38 -9.51 -9.95 -17.31
N ALA A 39 -10.24 -9.45 -16.31
CA ALA A 39 -9.71 -8.58 -15.27
C ALA A 39 -9.24 -9.40 -14.05
N TYR A 40 -8.14 -8.98 -13.42
CA TYR A 40 -7.57 -9.62 -12.25
C TYR A 40 -7.22 -8.57 -11.20
N ASN A 41 -7.67 -8.78 -9.96
CA ASN A 41 -7.09 -8.10 -8.81
C ASN A 41 -5.70 -8.69 -8.57
N VAL A 42 -4.72 -7.83 -8.36
CA VAL A 42 -3.33 -8.21 -8.09
C VAL A 42 -3.00 -7.80 -6.66
N GLY A 43 -2.59 -8.76 -5.84
CA GLY A 43 -2.27 -8.54 -4.43
C GLY A 43 -2.40 -9.82 -3.62
N ASP A 44 -2.47 -9.67 -2.31
CA ASP A 44 -2.68 -10.76 -1.37
C ASP A 44 -3.59 -10.28 -0.23
N GLU A 45 -4.44 -11.15 0.29
CA GLU A 45 -5.35 -10.81 1.39
C GLU A 45 -4.59 -10.35 2.66
N SER A 46 -3.33 -10.76 2.84
CA SER A 46 -2.45 -10.25 3.91
C SER A 46 -2.15 -8.74 3.80
N MET A 47 -2.39 -8.13 2.64
CA MET A 47 -2.23 -6.68 2.42
C MET A 47 -3.53 -5.90 2.59
N ASN A 48 -4.65 -6.54 2.94
CA ASN A 48 -5.91 -5.87 3.28
C ASN A 48 -5.84 -5.30 4.72
N LEU A 49 -5.14 -4.18 4.88
CA LEU A 49 -4.87 -3.53 6.15
C LEU A 49 -5.79 -2.32 6.35
N THR A 50 -6.18 -2.09 7.59
CA THR A 50 -6.80 -0.85 8.04
C THR A 50 -5.82 0.32 7.96
N LYS A 51 -6.34 1.54 7.86
CA LYS A 51 -5.52 2.75 7.95
C LYS A 51 -4.69 2.79 9.23
N MET A 52 -5.26 2.37 10.36
CA MET A 52 -4.57 2.33 11.65
C MET A 52 -3.41 1.33 11.66
N GLU A 53 -3.60 0.13 11.11
CA GLU A 53 -2.52 -0.87 11.04
C GLU A 53 -1.31 -0.32 10.28
N VAL A 54 -1.53 0.33 9.13
CA VAL A 54 -0.43 0.95 8.38
C VAL A 54 0.18 2.14 9.13
N ALA A 55 -0.63 2.99 9.73
CA ALA A 55 -0.12 4.13 10.49
C ALA A 55 0.74 3.70 11.69
N LYS A 56 0.38 2.60 12.37
CA LYS A 56 1.19 2.03 13.45
C LYS A 56 2.50 1.41 12.97
N LEU A 57 2.51 0.78 11.78
CA LEU A 57 3.77 0.36 11.15
C LEU A 57 4.69 1.56 10.87
N ILE A 58 4.14 2.69 10.42
CA ILE A 58 4.89 3.93 10.20
C ILE A 58 5.41 4.50 11.53
N GLU A 59 4.54 4.64 12.54
CA GLU A 59 4.89 5.14 13.87
C GLU A 59 6.05 4.36 14.50
N ALA A 60 6.01 3.03 14.40
CA ALA A 60 7.06 2.15 14.91
C ALA A 60 8.42 2.31 14.22
N ASN A 61 8.45 2.85 12.99
CA ASN A 61 9.68 3.00 12.20
C ASN A 61 10.15 4.47 12.09
N VAL A 62 9.35 5.46 12.52
CA VAL A 62 9.67 6.89 12.38
C VAL A 62 9.79 7.55 13.75
N GLU A 63 11.02 7.87 14.14
CA GLU A 63 11.30 8.52 15.41
C GLU A 63 10.57 9.87 15.54
N GLY A 64 9.90 10.07 16.68
CA GLY A 64 9.17 11.30 16.96
C GLY A 64 7.86 11.46 16.19
N CYS A 65 7.39 10.42 15.49
CA CYS A 65 6.03 10.33 14.95
C CYS A 65 5.05 9.89 16.05
N ASN A 66 3.86 10.49 16.08
CA ASN A 66 2.76 10.08 16.95
C ASN A 66 1.45 10.08 16.15
N ILE A 67 0.74 8.96 16.13
CA ILE A 67 -0.51 8.76 15.41
C ILE A 67 -1.67 8.82 16.40
N THR A 68 -2.60 9.74 16.15
CA THR A 68 -3.81 9.96 16.94
C THR A 68 -5.06 9.69 16.10
N GLU A 69 -6.19 9.40 16.74
CA GLU A 69 -7.48 9.28 16.04
C GLU A 69 -8.13 10.66 15.90
N GLY A 70 -8.29 11.11 14.67
CA GLY A 70 -8.94 12.37 14.34
C GLY A 70 -10.46 12.25 14.29
N LYS A 71 -11.16 13.34 14.63
CA LYS A 71 -12.61 13.47 14.46
C LYS A 71 -12.90 14.13 13.12
N GLY A 72 -13.26 13.34 12.13
CA GLY A 72 -13.50 13.82 10.76
C GLY A 72 -13.73 12.67 9.79
N THR A 73 -14.03 13.04 8.55
CA THR A 73 -14.38 12.10 7.48
C THR A 73 -13.37 12.21 6.36
N ASP A 74 -12.88 11.08 5.86
CA ASP A 74 -12.04 11.04 4.67
C ASP A 74 -12.90 11.33 3.42
N ALA A 75 -12.37 12.08 2.46
CA ALA A 75 -12.99 12.23 1.15
C ALA A 75 -12.95 10.90 0.39
N ASP A 76 -11.93 10.08 0.67
CA ASP A 76 -11.83 8.71 0.18
C ASP A 76 -12.66 7.75 1.03
N LYS A 77 -13.86 7.47 0.54
CA LYS A 77 -14.84 6.55 1.15
C LYS A 77 -14.62 5.08 0.85
N ARG A 78 -13.47 4.68 0.31
CA ARG A 78 -13.16 3.26 0.16
C ARG A 78 -13.13 2.60 1.54
N ASP A 79 -13.76 1.46 1.66
CA ASP A 79 -13.66 0.56 2.81
C ASP A 79 -14.09 -0.83 2.33
N TYR A 80 -13.11 -1.64 1.92
CA TYR A 80 -13.36 -2.97 1.36
C TYR A 80 -12.15 -3.88 1.54
N GLU A 81 -12.42 -5.17 1.48
CA GLU A 81 -11.40 -6.20 1.31
C GLU A 81 -11.45 -6.70 -0.13
N VAL A 82 -10.28 -6.75 -0.76
CA VAL A 82 -10.18 -7.26 -2.13
C VAL A 82 -9.86 -8.74 -2.07
N SER A 83 -10.61 -9.54 -2.83
CA SER A 83 -10.28 -10.95 -3.06
C SER A 83 -9.27 -11.08 -4.19
N TYR A 84 -8.22 -11.87 -3.96
CA TYR A 84 -7.15 -12.16 -4.93
C TYR A 84 -7.19 -13.59 -5.45
N GLN A 85 -8.25 -14.33 -5.11
CA GLN A 85 -8.39 -15.75 -5.45
C GLN A 85 -8.28 -16.03 -6.96
N LYS A 86 -8.73 -15.10 -7.81
CA LYS A 86 -8.70 -15.29 -9.27
C LYS A 86 -7.27 -15.41 -9.81
N ILE A 87 -6.35 -14.54 -9.39
CA ILE A 87 -4.95 -14.60 -9.85
C ILE A 87 -4.17 -15.70 -9.13
N LYS A 88 -4.48 -15.97 -7.85
CA LYS A 88 -3.88 -17.06 -7.06
C LYS A 88 -4.13 -18.44 -7.68
N LYS A 89 -5.33 -18.67 -8.25
CA LYS A 89 -5.66 -19.92 -8.95
C LYS A 89 -4.78 -20.19 -10.19
N LEU A 90 -4.12 -19.17 -10.74
CA LEU A 90 -3.16 -19.33 -11.83
C LEU A 90 -1.75 -19.70 -11.32
N GLY A 91 -1.53 -19.66 -10.00
CA GLY A 91 -0.24 -19.94 -9.36
C GLY A 91 0.66 -18.71 -9.19
N HIS A 92 0.15 -17.50 -9.47
CA HIS A 92 0.93 -16.28 -9.27
C HIS A 92 1.09 -15.96 -7.77
N GLN A 93 2.34 -15.88 -7.33
CA GLN A 93 2.70 -15.36 -6.01
C GLN A 93 3.00 -13.87 -6.10
N THR A 94 2.07 -13.05 -5.61
CA THR A 94 2.14 -11.60 -5.79
C THR A 94 3.09 -10.91 -4.83
N VAL A 95 2.91 -11.12 -3.52
CA VAL A 95 3.63 -10.31 -2.52
C VAL A 95 5.05 -10.81 -2.34
N THR A 96 6.02 -9.96 -2.65
CA THR A 96 7.43 -10.16 -2.27
C THR A 96 7.97 -9.08 -1.35
N VAL A 97 7.28 -7.94 -1.27
CA VAL A 97 7.62 -6.85 -0.37
C VAL A 97 6.38 -6.50 0.45
N THR A 98 6.50 -6.66 1.77
CA THR A 98 5.46 -6.27 2.73
C THR A 98 5.38 -4.75 2.88
N VAL A 99 4.27 -4.25 3.45
CA VAL A 99 4.11 -2.81 3.77
C VAL A 99 5.25 -2.31 4.66
N GLU A 100 5.64 -3.06 5.69
CA GLU A 100 6.73 -2.67 6.59
C GLU A 100 8.08 -2.58 5.86
N GLN A 101 8.39 -3.54 4.99
CA GLN A 101 9.59 -3.48 4.16
C GLN A 101 9.57 -2.27 3.20
N GLY A 102 8.42 -1.98 2.59
CA GLY A 102 8.24 -0.79 1.75
C GLY A 102 8.45 0.51 2.53
N ILE A 103 7.94 0.61 3.76
CA ILE A 103 8.20 1.74 4.67
C ILE A 103 9.70 1.89 4.90
N LYS A 104 10.41 0.80 5.23
CA LYS A 104 11.87 0.81 5.42
C LYS A 104 12.63 1.19 4.14
N GLU A 105 12.16 0.81 2.95
CA GLU A 105 12.73 1.27 1.68
C GLU A 105 12.56 2.79 1.51
N LEU A 106 11.37 3.33 1.79
CA LEU A 106 11.10 4.77 1.68
C LEU A 106 11.93 5.60 2.66
N LEU A 107 12.10 5.13 3.90
CA LEU A 107 12.88 5.83 4.93
C LEU A 107 14.37 5.96 4.60
N LYS A 108 14.91 5.11 3.71
CA LYS A 108 16.27 5.26 3.20
C LYS A 108 16.41 6.42 2.21
N ILE A 109 15.32 6.85 1.57
CA ILE A 109 15.34 7.82 0.47
C ILE A 109 14.82 9.19 0.92
N ILE A 110 13.73 9.22 1.69
CA ILE A 110 13.06 10.47 2.11
C ILE A 110 14.03 11.51 2.73
N PRO A 111 14.98 11.15 3.61
CA PRO A 111 15.92 12.11 4.19
C PRO A 111 16.86 12.79 3.20
N HIS A 112 16.99 12.25 1.98
CA HIS A 112 17.87 12.76 0.92
C HIS A 112 17.14 13.59 -0.13
N LEU A 113 15.82 13.76 0.00
CA LEU A 113 15.04 14.57 -0.93
C LEU A 113 15.29 16.06 -0.69
N SER A 114 15.39 16.81 -1.79
CA SER A 114 15.46 18.26 -1.77
C SER A 114 14.14 18.90 -1.32
N GLU A 115 14.20 20.14 -0.84
CA GLU A 115 12.99 20.89 -0.51
C GLU A 115 12.03 21.03 -1.71
N SER A 116 12.57 21.15 -2.92
CA SER A 116 11.78 21.19 -4.15
C SER A 116 11.01 19.90 -4.40
N GLU A 117 11.62 18.74 -4.16
CA GLU A 117 10.96 17.44 -4.30
C GLU A 117 9.89 17.25 -3.22
N LEU A 118 10.19 17.63 -1.97
CA LEU A 118 9.23 17.56 -0.88
C LEU A 118 7.99 18.44 -1.11
N LYS A 119 8.14 19.58 -1.79
CA LYS A 119 7.00 20.46 -2.13
C LYS A 119 6.03 19.83 -3.13
N ILE A 120 6.52 19.04 -4.08
CA ILE A 120 5.68 18.38 -5.09
C ILE A 120 5.11 17.03 -4.61
N MET A 121 5.66 16.45 -3.54
CA MET A 121 5.18 15.20 -2.93
C MET A 121 3.98 15.38 -1.99
N LYS A 122 3.42 16.58 -1.88
CA LYS A 122 2.17 16.79 -1.13
C LYS A 122 1.04 16.16 -1.91
N ASN A 123 0.35 15.19 -1.30
CA ASN A 123 -0.92 14.70 -1.82
C ASN A 123 -1.88 15.89 -1.96
N VAL A 124 -2.50 16.00 -3.14
CA VAL A 124 -3.61 16.92 -3.45
C VAL A 124 -4.83 16.51 -2.65
#